data_AF-A0A1J5LQQ0-F1
#
_entry.id   AF-A0A1J5LQQ0-F1
#
_cell.length_a   1.000
_cell.length_b   1.000
_cell.length_c   1.000
_cell.angle_alpha   90.00
_cell.angle_beta   90.00
_cell.angle_gamma   90.00
#
_symmetry.space_group_name_H-M   'P 1'
#
loop_
_entity.id
_entity.type
_entity.pdbx_description
1 polymer ?
#
loop_
_entity_poly.entity_id
_entity_poly.type
_entity_poly.pdbx_seq_one_letter_code
_entity_poly.pdbx_strand_id
1 'polypeptide(L)'
;MSFQLTLALILITILCYSINEFVFKNKLSKSSSTKVYISTGLFLFYLVTSYVISYPDPIFWVGLITISALTFALNYKVIINEAKRQFSYSKKDFAMNVLFYSLVSATLLHLV
;
A
#
# COMPACT_ATOMS: atom_id res chain seq x y z
N MET A 1 -12.34 -17.44 12.88
CA MET A 1 -10.86 -17.50 12.80
C MET A 1 -10.34 -18.03 11.47
N SER A 2 -10.75 -19.20 10.96
CA SER A 2 -10.22 -19.75 9.69
C SER A 2 -10.46 -18.85 8.48
N PHE A 3 -11.69 -18.36 8.30
CA PHE A 3 -12.06 -17.50 7.17
C PHE A 3 -11.29 -16.17 7.12
N GLN A 4 -11.15 -15.49 8.27
CA GLN A 4 -10.41 -14.21 8.37
C GLN A 4 -8.93 -14.40 8.03
N LEU A 5 -8.33 -15.51 8.43
CA LEU A 5 -6.93 -15.82 8.18
C LEU A 5 -6.69 -16.17 6.70
N THR A 6 -7.60 -16.94 6.09
CA THR A 6 -7.59 -17.20 4.64
C THR A 6 -7.74 -15.91 3.83
N LEU A 7 -8.66 -15.03 4.23
CA LEU A 7 -8.90 -13.76 3.56
C LEU A 7 -7.68 -12.82 3.67
N ALA A 8 -7.04 -12.77 4.84
CA ALA A 8 -5.79 -12.03 5.04
C ALA A 8 -4.65 -12.54 4.16
N LEU A 9 -4.47 -13.86 4.03
CA LEU A 9 -3.45 -14.46 3.16
C LEU A 9 -3.68 -14.16 1.67
N ILE A 10 -4.94 -14.19 1.23
CA ILE A 10 -5.32 -13.81 -0.14
C ILE A 10 -4.98 -12.33 -0.38
N LEU A 11 -5.34 -11.45 0.55
CA LEU A 11 -5.04 -10.01 0.44
C LEU A 11 -3.54 -9.73 0.41
N ILE A 12 -2.75 -10.40 1.26
CA ILE A 12 -1.29 -10.29 1.25
C ILE A 12 -0.72 -10.75 -0.10
N THR A 13 -1.23 -11.85 -0.64
CA THR A 13 -0.77 -12.39 -1.94
C THR A 13 -1.09 -11.43 -3.08
N ILE A 14 -2.29 -10.86 -3.10
CA ILE A 14 -2.70 -9.83 -4.08
C ILE A 14 -1.79 -8.60 -3.95
N LEU A 15 -1.52 -8.14 -2.73
CA LEU A 15 -0.61 -7.03 -2.47
C LEU A 15 0.79 -7.30 -3.00
N CYS A 16 1.36 -8.47 -2.70
CA CYS A 16 2.68 -8.87 -3.21
C CYS A 16 2.71 -8.91 -4.75
N TYR A 17 1.67 -9.44 -5.39
CA TYR A 17 1.55 -9.44 -6.85
C TYR A 17 1.47 -8.02 -7.42
N SER A 18 0.64 -7.15 -6.84
CA SER A 18 0.49 -5.75 -7.26
C SER A 18 1.79 -4.96 -7.10
N ILE A 19 2.56 -5.20 -6.03
CA ILE A 19 3.88 -4.56 -5.83
C ILE A 19 4.86 -5.02 -6.91
N ASN A 20 4.90 -6.33 -7.21
CA ASN A 20 5.77 -6.85 -8.27
C ASN A 20 5.41 -6.30 -9.64
N GLU A 21 4.12 -6.27 -10.00
CA GLU A 21 3.66 -5.61 -11.21
C GLU A 21 4.05 -4.14 -11.24
N PHE A 22 3.90 -3.43 -10.13
CA PHE A 22 4.26 -2.01 -10.03
C PHE A 22 5.75 -1.78 -10.26
N VAL A 23 6.61 -2.59 -9.64
CA VAL A 23 8.06 -2.54 -9.81
C VAL A 23 8.46 -2.84 -11.25
N PHE A 24 7.84 -3.86 -11.86
CA PHE A 24 8.12 -4.29 -13.22
C PHE A 24 7.66 -3.23 -14.25
N LYS A 25 6.43 -2.73 -14.14
CA LYS A 25 5.85 -1.70 -15.03
C LYS A 25 6.63 -0.40 -14.98
N ASN A 26 7.11 0.01 -13.79
CA ASN A 26 7.88 1.23 -13.63
C ASN A 26 9.38 1.08 -13.93
N LYS A 27 9.85 -0.11 -14.35
CA LYS A 27 11.26 -0.41 -14.64
C LYS A 27 12.19 0.16 -13.58
N LEU A 28 11.81 -0.02 -12.31
CA LEU A 28 12.53 0.59 -11.19
C LEU A 28 13.96 0.06 -11.13
N SER A 29 14.90 0.96 -10.85
CA SER A 29 16.28 0.56 -10.57
C SER A 29 16.32 -0.33 -9.32
N LYS A 30 17.29 -1.23 -9.23
CA LYS A 30 17.44 -2.16 -8.09
C LYS A 30 17.32 -1.45 -6.73
N SER A 31 17.93 -0.27 -6.59
CA SER A 31 17.83 0.57 -5.39
C SER A 31 16.40 1.07 -5.10
N SER A 32 15.66 1.49 -6.12
CA SER A 32 14.28 1.99 -5.97
C SER A 32 13.30 0.86 -5.68
N SER A 33 13.47 -0.30 -6.32
CA SER A 33 12.67 -1.49 -6.04
C SER A 33 12.83 -1.94 -4.59
N THR A 34 14.07 -1.97 -4.08
CA THR A 34 14.33 -2.30 -2.66
C THR A 34 13.63 -1.33 -1.71
N LYS A 35 13.58 -0.03 -2.01
CA LYS A 35 12.84 0.96 -1.20
C LYS A 35 11.34 0.68 -1.18
N VAL A 36 10.76 0.34 -2.32
CA VAL A 36 9.33 -0.04 -2.42
C VAL A 36 9.04 -1.28 -1.58
N TYR A 37 9.86 -2.34 -1.69
CA TYR A 37 9.66 -3.56 -0.87
C TYR A 37 9.83 -3.30 0.62
N ILE A 38 10.87 -2.56 1.04
CA ILE A 38 11.09 -2.24 2.46
C ILE A 38 9.94 -1.42 3.02
N SER A 39 9.53 -0.36 2.33
CA SER A 39 8.44 0.50 2.78
C SER A 39 7.10 -0.25 2.87
N THR A 40 6.80 -1.11 1.89
CA THR A 40 5.57 -1.90 1.90
C THR A 40 5.61 -2.98 3.00
N GLY A 41 6.76 -3.61 3.20
CA GLY A 41 6.97 -4.55 4.30
C GLY A 41 6.80 -3.91 5.67
N LEU A 42 7.35 -2.70 5.87
CA LEU A 42 7.15 -1.91 7.09
C LEU A 42 5.68 -1.57 7.33
N PHE A 43 4.96 -1.17 6.28
CA PHE A 43 3.55 -0.85 6.36
C PHE A 43 2.70 -2.06 6.75
N LEU A 44 2.93 -3.20 6.10
CA LEU A 44 2.25 -4.46 6.42
C LEU A 44 2.59 -4.95 7.83
N PHE A 45 3.87 -4.88 8.22
CA PHE A 45 4.30 -5.28 9.56
C PHE A 45 3.58 -4.45 10.63
N TYR A 46 3.43 -3.14 10.42
CA TYR A 46 2.69 -2.28 11.34
C TYR A 46 1.20 -2.62 11.42
N LEU A 47 0.54 -2.86 10.29
CA LEU A 47 -0.87 -3.28 10.28
C LEU A 47 -1.08 -4.61 11.01
N VAL A 48 -0.22 -5.60 10.75
CA VAL A 48 -0.30 -6.89 11.45
C VAL A 48 -0.03 -6.73 12.94
N THR A 49 0.97 -5.93 13.31
CA THR A 49 1.32 -5.69 14.72
C THR A 49 0.22 -4.94 15.46
N SER A 50 -0.43 -3.96 14.82
CA SER A 50 -1.56 -3.22 15.40
C SER A 50 -2.83 -4.05 15.53
N TYR A 51 -3.02 -5.05 14.66
CA TYR A 51 -4.09 -6.03 14.83
C TYR A 51 -3.81 -6.99 16.01
N VAL A 52 -2.56 -7.40 16.22
CA VAL A 52 -2.17 -8.32 17.30
C VAL A 52 -2.05 -7.61 18.65
N ILE A 53 -1.57 -6.37 18.64
CA ILE A 53 -1.34 -5.53 19.82
C ILE A 53 -2.31 -4.37 19.76
N SER A 54 -3.31 -4.35 20.66
CA SER A 54 -4.21 -3.20 20.80
C SER A 54 -3.44 -2.00 21.35
N TYR A 55 -3.00 -1.13 20.46
CA TYR A 55 -2.48 0.18 20.82
C TYR A 55 -3.62 1.11 21.23
N PRO A 56 -3.40 2.04 22.18
CA PRO A 56 -4.29 3.17 22.39
C PRO A 56 -4.45 3.97 21.09
N ASP A 57 -5.66 4.42 20.78
CA ASP A 57 -5.98 5.11 19.52
C ASP A 57 -4.96 6.21 19.13
N PRO A 58 -4.51 7.10 20.04
CA PRO A 58 -3.55 8.14 19.66
C PRO A 58 -2.22 7.56 19.14
N ILE A 59 -1.74 6.46 19.73
CA ILE A 59 -0.49 5.81 19.35
C ILE A 59 -0.64 5.09 18.00
N PHE A 60 -1.81 4.48 17.78
CA PHE A 60 -2.16 3.90 16.48
C PHE A 60 -2.12 4.96 15.37
N TRP A 61 -2.81 6.09 15.55
CA TRP A 61 -2.84 7.14 14.52
C TRP A 61 -1.47 7.77 14.28
N VAL A 62 -0.68 8.00 15.33
CA VAL A 62 0.69 8.52 15.19
C VAL A 62 1.58 7.56 14.42
N GLY A 63 1.52 6.26 14.72
CA GLY A 63 2.30 5.25 14.00
C GLY A 63 1.88 5.13 12.54
N LEU A 64 0.57 5.11 12.27
CA LEU A 64 0.03 5.06 10.91
C LEU A 64 0.49 6.26 10.08
N ILE A 65 0.40 7.48 10.62
CA ILE A 65 0.85 8.71 9.93
C ILE A 65 2.35 8.67 9.69
N THR A 66 3.13 8.28 10.69
CA THR A 66 4.60 8.23 10.60
C THR A 66 5.07 7.27 9.52
N ILE A 67 4.51 6.05 9.50
CA ILE A 67 4.88 5.02 8.53
C ILE A 67 4.37 5.38 7.13
N SER A 68 3.18 5.98 7.02
CA SER A 68 2.68 6.50 5.76
C SER A 68 3.59 7.60 5.20
N ALA A 69 4.01 8.54 6.02
CA ALA A 69 4.93 9.61 5.65
C ALA A 69 6.31 9.06 5.25
N LEU A 70 6.83 8.07 5.96
CA LEU A 70 8.10 7.42 5.64
C LEU A 70 8.03 6.67 4.31
N THR A 71 6.95 5.91 4.08
CA THR A 71 6.68 5.22 2.81
C THR A 71 6.57 6.22 1.66
N PHE A 72 5.90 7.34 1.86
CA PHE A 72 5.81 8.39 0.86
C PHE A 72 7.18 9.02 0.58
N ALA A 73 7.96 9.35 1.61
CA ALA A 73 9.29 9.95 1.47
C ALA A 73 10.27 9.02 0.72
N LEU A 74 10.27 7.73 1.05
CA LEU A 74 11.13 6.72 0.41
C LEU A 74 10.81 6.53 -1.07
N ASN A 75 9.54 6.67 -1.44
CA ASN A 75 9.04 6.40 -2.79
C ASN A 75 8.58 7.65 -3.55
N TYR A 76 8.86 8.85 -3.04
CA TYR A 76 8.32 10.11 -3.56
C TYR A 76 8.50 10.28 -5.08
N LYS A 77 9.72 10.02 -5.57
CA LYS A 77 10.03 10.11 -7.02
C LYS A 77 9.21 9.11 -7.85
N VAL A 78 9.00 7.90 -7.31
CA VAL A 78 8.22 6.85 -7.97
C VAL A 78 6.74 7.22 -7.98
N ILE A 79 6.22 7.70 -6.85
CA ILE A 79 4.83 8.13 -6.69
C ILE A 79 4.50 9.30 -7.63
N ILE A 80 5.38 10.29 -7.72
CA ILE A 80 5.19 11.42 -8.66
C ILE A 80 5.20 10.96 -10.10
N ASN A 81 6.10 10.05 -10.48
CA ASN A 81 6.16 9.53 -11.84
C ASN A 81 4.88 8.75 -12.19
N GLU A 82 4.37 7.93 -11.26
CA GLU A 82 3.10 7.22 -11.45
C GLU A 82 1.92 8.20 -11.50
N ALA A 83 1.89 9.22 -10.64
CA ALA A 83 0.86 10.25 -10.65
C ALA A 83 0.83 11.02 -11.98
N LYS A 84 2.00 11.40 -12.51
CA LYS A 84 2.11 12.00 -13.84
C LYS A 84 1.60 11.06 -14.94
N ARG A 85 1.88 9.75 -14.84
CA ARG A 85 1.34 8.74 -15.76
C ARG A 85 -0.18 8.60 -15.62
N GLN A 86 -0.72 8.71 -14.41
CA GLN A 86 -2.15 8.67 -14.15
C GLN A 86 -2.89 9.83 -14.82
N PHE A 87 -2.33 11.05 -14.78
CA PHE A 87 -2.87 12.20 -15.50
C PHE A 87 -2.76 12.09 -17.03
N SER A 88 -1.95 11.16 -17.54
CA SER A 88 -1.85 10.86 -18.97
C SER A 88 -2.88 9.83 -19.46
N TYR A 89 -3.64 9.19 -18.58
CA TYR A 89 -4.65 8.20 -18.98
C TYR A 89 -5.92 8.85 -19.52
N SER A 90 -6.65 8.07 -20.32
CA SER A 90 -8.03 8.38 -20.72
C SER A 90 -8.90 8.59 -19.47
N LYS A 91 -9.85 9.53 -19.54
CA LYS A 91 -10.78 9.86 -18.43
C LYS A 91 -11.50 8.62 -17.87
N LYS A 92 -11.74 7.60 -18.70
CA LYS A 92 -12.39 6.33 -18.29
C LYS A 92 -11.46 5.49 -17.39
N ASP A 93 -10.20 5.36 -17.75
CA ASP A 93 -9.23 4.55 -17.00
C ASP A 93 -8.86 5.22 -15.68
N PHE A 94 -8.81 6.56 -15.67
CA PHE A 94 -8.64 7.34 -14.45
C PHE A 94 -9.78 7.11 -13.45
N ALA A 95 -11.04 7.18 -13.91
CA ALA A 95 -12.20 6.93 -13.06
C ALA A 95 -12.22 5.50 -12.49
N MET A 96 -11.84 4.51 -13.31
CA MET A 96 -11.75 3.12 -12.87
C MET A 96 -10.68 2.93 -11.79
N ASN A 97 -9.50 3.55 -11.96
CA ASN A 97 -8.43 3.50 -10.97
C ASN A 97 -8.81 4.19 -9.66
N VAL A 98 -9.47 5.34 -9.72
CA VAL A 98 -9.96 6.04 -8.52
C VAL A 98 -10.92 5.13 -7.75
N LEU A 99 -11.91 4.54 -8.42
CA LEU A 99 -12.85 3.60 -7.78
C LEU A 99 -12.13 2.40 -7.16
N PHE A 100 -11.14 1.83 -7.86
CA PHE A 100 -10.40 0.68 -7.38
C PHE A 100 -9.54 1.01 -6.14
N TYR A 101 -8.79 2.12 -6.17
CA TYR A 101 -8.00 2.55 -5.01
C TYR A 101 -8.87 2.96 -3.82
N SER A 102 -10.05 3.54 -4.08
CA SER A 102 -11.04 3.85 -3.04
C SER A 102 -11.55 2.58 -2.36
N LEU A 103 -11.82 1.54 -3.15
CA LEU A 103 -12.28 0.25 -2.63
C LEU A 103 -11.21 -0.41 -1.75
N VAL A 104 -9.95 -0.41 -2.21
CA VAL A 104 -8.82 -0.94 -1.45
C VAL A 104 -8.63 -0.18 -0.13
N SER A 105 -8.70 1.15 -0.17
CA SER A 105 -8.65 2.02 1.01
C SER A 105 -9.76 1.68 2.02
N ALA A 106 -11.01 1.53 1.55
CA ALA A 106 -12.14 1.20 2.41
C ALA A 106 -12.01 -0.19 3.05
N THR A 107 -11.52 -1.18 2.30
CA THR A 107 -11.27 -2.52 2.85
C THR A 107 -10.16 -2.54 3.88
N LEU A 108 -9.11 -1.72 3.71
CA LEU A 108 -8.04 -1.59 4.71
C LEU A 108 -8.54 -0.89 5.98
N LEU A 109 -9.39 0.13 5.83
CA LEU A 109 -9.97 0.85 6.96
C LEU A 109 -10.93 -0.03 7.79
N HIS A 110 -11.63 -0.97 7.14
CA HIS A 110 -12.50 -1.93 7.81
C HIS A 110 -11.76 -3.13 8.43
N LEU A 111 -10.48 -3.33 8.09
CA LEU A 111 -9.64 -4.39 8.65
C LEU A 111 -8.93 -3.96 9.95
N VAL A 112 -8.88 -2.66 10.21
CA VAL A 112 -8.40 -1.99 11.44
C VAL A 112 -9.57 -1.78 12.38
#